data_AF-F0TB68-F1
#
_entry.id   AF-F0TB68-F1
#
_cell.length_a   1.000
_cell.length_b   1.000
_cell.length_c   1.000
_cell.angle_alpha   90.00
_cell.angle_beta   90.00
_cell.angle_gamma   90.00
#
_symmetry.space_group_name_H-M   'P 1'
#
loop_
_entity.id
_entity.type
_entity.pdbx_description
1 polymer ?
#
loop_
_entity_poly.entity_id
_entity_poly.type
_entity_poly.pdbx_seq_one_letter_code
_entity_poly.pdbx_strand_id
1 'polypeptide(L)'
;MEEGRNLLLGVLGILLGLIVIIFPLISIFTVNTIAGIGVIFVGIWIMVKSLKNDSIAAGIAGLIVAIFAIMLGIVFIGDIKTFEFFSFIALYIVGFFIALAGVESLISGKGAKGKGTGVLGIIIGILFIVIGTFAGNPLVLAALIGAFLIIAGLVEILEPQLMEIPKETAKTKK
;
A
#
# COMPACT_ATOMS: atom_id res chain seq x y z
N MET A 1 20.56 18.69 4.42
CA MET A 1 19.21 18.66 5.03
C MET A 1 18.40 17.43 4.61
N GLU A 2 18.70 16.78 3.47
CA GLU A 2 17.97 15.58 3.04
C GLU A 2 18.31 14.33 3.86
N GLU A 3 19.58 14.14 4.22
CA GLU A 3 20.04 12.97 5.00
C GLU A 3 19.33 12.82 6.35
N GLY A 4 19.22 13.92 7.11
CA GLY A 4 18.50 13.93 8.39
C GLY A 4 16.99 13.72 8.26
N ARG A 5 16.40 14.13 7.13
CA ARG A 5 14.97 13.93 6.83
C ARG A 5 14.68 12.47 6.51
N ASN A 6 15.52 11.82 5.72
CA ASN A 6 15.36 10.43 5.31
C ASN A 6 15.57 9.49 6.52
N LEU A 7 16.51 9.80 7.40
CA LEU A 7 16.66 9.10 8.69
C LEU A 7 15.39 9.20 9.55
N LEU A 8 14.81 10.39 9.67
CA LEU A 8 13.60 10.62 10.47
C LEU A 8 12.39 9.88 9.88
N LEU A 9 12.19 9.97 8.56
CA LEU A 9 11.13 9.26 7.84
C LEU A 9 11.30 7.74 7.95
N GLY A 10 12.53 7.24 7.82
CA GLY A 10 12.81 5.81 7.93
C GLY A 10 12.57 5.25 9.33
N VAL A 11 13.04 5.95 10.38
CA VAL A 11 12.76 5.57 11.78
C VAL A 11 11.26 5.61 12.06
N LEU A 12 10.54 6.63 11.56
CA LEU A 12 9.09 6.68 11.66
C LEU A 12 8.43 5.49 10.97
N GLY A 13 8.87 5.11 9.77
CA GLY A 13 8.37 3.93 9.06
C GLY A 13 8.53 2.64 9.88
N ILE A 14 9.70 2.44 10.48
CA ILE A 14 9.98 1.27 11.34
C ILE A 14 9.08 1.28 12.59
N LEU A 15 8.98 2.41 13.28
CA LEU A 15 8.16 2.53 14.49
C LEU A 15 6.68 2.31 14.18
N LEU A 16 6.17 2.91 13.12
CA LEU A 16 4.80 2.71 12.67
C LEU A 16 4.56 1.25 12.31
N GLY A 17 5.49 0.61 11.62
CA GLY A 17 5.38 -0.81 11.30
C GLY A 17 5.31 -1.69 12.54
N LEU A 18 6.14 -1.44 13.54
CA LEU A 18 6.12 -2.19 14.80
C LEU A 18 4.80 -1.96 15.58
N ILE A 19 4.33 -0.72 15.65
CA ILE A 19 3.03 -0.38 16.25
C ILE A 19 1.92 -1.16 15.55
N VAL A 20 1.88 -1.15 14.22
CA VAL A 20 0.86 -1.85 13.43
C VAL A 20 0.87 -3.36 13.72
N ILE A 21 2.02 -3.99 13.91
CA ILE A 21 2.11 -5.43 14.25
C ILE A 21 1.59 -5.71 15.67
N ILE A 22 1.97 -4.89 16.64
CA ILE A 22 1.63 -5.11 18.05
C ILE A 22 0.15 -4.82 18.31
N PHE A 23 -0.42 -3.85 17.61
CA PHE A 23 -1.74 -3.32 17.92
C PHE A 23 -2.88 -4.34 17.86
N PRO A 24 -3.00 -5.21 16.83
CA PRO A 24 -4.01 -6.26 16.83
C PRO A 24 -3.78 -7.36 17.87
N LEU A 25 -2.57 -7.52 18.43
CA LEU A 25 -2.34 -8.42 19.57
C LEU A 25 -3.04 -7.91 20.83
N ILE A 26 -3.26 -6.60 20.92
CA ILE A 26 -4.01 -5.95 22.01
C ILE A 26 -5.51 -5.99 21.69
N SER A 27 -5.89 -5.57 20.48
CA SER A 27 -7.29 -5.50 20.07
C SER A 27 -7.48 -5.46 18.56
N ILE A 28 -7.99 -6.56 18.00
CA ILE A 28 -8.44 -6.67 16.60
C ILE A 28 -9.58 -5.69 16.32
N PHE A 29 -10.46 -5.49 17.31
CA PHE A 29 -11.56 -4.52 17.22
C PHE A 29 -11.04 -3.11 16.96
N THR A 30 -9.91 -2.73 17.56
CA THR A 30 -9.36 -1.38 17.39
C THR A 30 -8.72 -1.19 16.02
N VAL A 31 -8.07 -2.20 15.44
CA VAL A 31 -7.56 -2.14 14.04
C VAL A 31 -8.71 -1.89 13.07
N ASN A 32 -9.77 -2.68 13.21
CA ASN A 32 -10.97 -2.57 12.41
C ASN A 32 -11.65 -1.20 12.56
N THR A 33 -11.74 -0.70 13.80
CA THR A 33 -12.27 0.64 14.09
C THR A 33 -11.44 1.74 13.43
N ILE A 34 -10.10 1.69 13.53
CA ILE A 34 -9.21 2.66 12.89
C ILE A 34 -9.38 2.61 11.36
N ALA A 35 -9.43 1.42 10.77
CA ALA A 35 -9.65 1.25 9.35
C ALA A 35 -11.00 1.84 8.91
N GLY A 36 -12.08 1.54 9.65
CA GLY A 36 -13.41 2.10 9.39
C GLY A 36 -13.45 3.63 9.50
N ILE A 37 -12.83 4.20 10.54
CA ILE A 37 -12.66 5.65 10.68
C ILE A 37 -11.87 6.24 9.50
N GLY A 38 -10.80 5.57 9.07
CA GLY A 38 -10.01 5.97 7.91
C GLY A 38 -10.85 6.01 6.62
N VAL A 39 -11.66 4.98 6.38
CA VAL A 39 -12.57 4.92 5.22
C VAL A 39 -13.64 6.02 5.29
N ILE A 40 -14.17 6.34 6.47
CA ILE A 40 -15.09 7.47 6.66
C ILE A 40 -14.41 8.79 6.27
N PHE A 41 -13.18 9.04 6.73
CA PHE A 41 -12.44 10.25 6.36
C PHE A 41 -12.17 10.34 4.87
N VAL A 42 -11.82 9.22 4.22
CA VAL A 42 -11.70 9.16 2.75
C VAL A 42 -13.03 9.52 2.08
N GLY A 43 -14.15 8.99 2.57
CA GLY A 43 -15.48 9.33 2.07
C GLY A 43 -15.82 10.82 2.22
N ILE A 44 -15.56 11.41 3.38
CA ILE A 44 -15.74 12.86 3.62
C ILE A 44 -14.85 13.67 2.68
N TRP A 45 -13.60 13.28 2.49
CA TRP A 45 -12.68 13.96 1.57
C TRP A 45 -13.17 13.91 0.12
N ILE A 46 -13.63 12.75 -0.35
CA ILE A 46 -14.25 12.61 -1.68
C ILE A 46 -15.49 13.49 -1.78
N MET A 47 -16.34 13.51 -0.75
CA MET A 47 -17.55 14.34 -0.72
C MET A 47 -17.21 15.83 -0.92
N VAL A 48 -16.25 16.36 -0.16
CA VAL A 48 -15.80 17.76 -0.28
C VAL A 48 -15.24 18.05 -1.67
N LYS A 49 -14.45 17.14 -2.23
CA LYS A 49 -13.90 17.27 -3.59
C LYS A 49 -15.01 17.25 -4.64
N SER A 50 -16.02 16.42 -4.45
CA SER A 50 -17.15 16.25 -5.37
C SER A 50 -18.04 17.48 -5.46
N LEU A 51 -18.27 18.14 -4.31
CA LEU A 51 -19.04 19.38 -4.25
C LEU A 51 -18.35 20.56 -4.94
N LYS A 52 -17.02 20.50 -5.09
CA LYS A 52 -16.20 21.51 -5.76
C LYS A 52 -15.88 21.14 -7.21
N ASN A 53 -16.50 20.11 -7.76
CA ASN A 53 -16.20 19.63 -9.10
C ASN A 53 -16.91 20.50 -10.15
N ASP A 54 -16.19 20.93 -11.19
CA ASP A 54 -16.74 21.73 -12.28
C ASP A 54 -17.76 20.96 -13.13
N SER A 55 -17.64 19.63 -13.20
CA SER A 55 -18.58 18.76 -13.90
C SER A 55 -19.64 18.22 -12.96
N ILE A 56 -20.90 18.55 -13.23
CA ILE A 56 -22.06 18.06 -12.46
C ILE A 56 -22.09 16.52 -12.45
N ALA A 57 -21.82 15.88 -13.60
CA ALA A 57 -21.83 14.43 -13.69
C ALA A 57 -20.75 13.78 -12.81
N ALA A 58 -19.51 14.32 -12.85
CA ALA A 58 -18.42 13.84 -12.01
C ALA A 58 -18.68 14.14 -10.53
N GLY A 59 -19.28 15.29 -10.22
CA GLY A 59 -19.72 15.67 -8.88
C GLY A 59 -20.76 14.71 -8.30
N ILE A 60 -21.77 14.32 -9.07
CA ILE A 60 -22.78 13.33 -8.62
C ILE A 60 -22.14 11.96 -8.43
N ALA A 61 -21.33 11.51 -9.39
CA ALA A 61 -20.64 10.22 -9.28
C ALA A 61 -19.76 10.15 -8.02
N GLY A 62 -18.99 11.20 -7.74
CA GLY A 62 -18.15 11.24 -6.54
C GLY A 62 -18.95 11.32 -5.24
N LEU A 63 -20.13 11.97 -5.22
CA LEU A 63 -21.01 11.97 -4.04
C LEU A 63 -21.55 10.57 -3.74
N ILE A 64 -21.94 9.82 -4.77
CA ILE A 64 -22.39 8.43 -4.61
C ILE A 64 -21.25 7.60 -3.99
N VAL A 65 -20.04 7.68 -4.56
CA VAL A 65 -18.86 6.98 -4.04
C VAL A 65 -18.56 7.37 -2.59
N ALA A 66 -18.65 8.67 -2.26
CA ALA A 66 -18.42 9.16 -0.91
C ALA A 66 -19.42 8.59 0.10
N ILE A 67 -20.71 8.53 -0.24
CA ILE A 67 -21.75 7.95 0.62
C ILE A 67 -21.46 6.46 0.85
N PHE A 68 -21.16 5.71 -0.21
CA PHE A 68 -20.79 4.30 -0.09
C PHE A 68 -19.56 4.10 0.79
N ALA A 69 -18.52 4.93 0.65
CA ALA A 69 -17.34 4.87 1.50
C ALA A 69 -17.68 5.13 2.97
N ILE A 70 -18.46 6.17 3.28
CA ILE A 70 -18.87 6.46 4.66
C ILE A 70 -19.67 5.30 5.25
N MET A 71 -20.64 4.77 4.51
CA MET A 71 -21.43 3.62 4.95
C MET A 71 -20.56 2.39 5.21
N LEU A 72 -19.63 2.08 4.30
CA LEU A 72 -18.71 0.95 4.45
C LEU A 72 -17.80 1.12 5.66
N GLY A 73 -17.30 2.34 5.91
CA GLY A 73 -16.48 2.62 7.07
C GLY A 73 -17.24 2.47 8.39
N ILE A 74 -18.53 2.84 8.45
CA ILE A 74 -19.39 2.58 9.62
C ILE A 74 -19.57 1.07 9.83
N VAL A 75 -19.82 0.31 8.76
CA VAL A 75 -19.95 -1.15 8.85
C VAL A 75 -18.66 -1.77 9.35
N PHE A 76 -17.50 -1.32 8.87
CA PHE A 76 -16.22 -1.79 9.36
C PHE A 76 -16.11 -1.59 10.86
N ILE A 77 -16.37 -0.40 11.41
CA ILE A 77 -16.30 -0.16 12.87
C ILE A 77 -17.10 -1.20 13.69
N GLY A 78 -18.28 -1.60 13.21
CA GLY A 78 -19.17 -2.52 13.92
C GLY A 78 -18.96 -4.01 13.65
N ASP A 79 -18.34 -4.38 12.53
CA ASP A 79 -18.27 -5.77 12.08
C ASP A 79 -16.89 -6.17 11.54
N ILE A 80 -16.17 -6.91 12.38
CA ILE A 80 -14.84 -7.44 12.09
C ILE A 80 -14.87 -8.38 10.89
N LYS A 81 -15.92 -9.21 10.73
CA LYS A 81 -15.99 -10.19 9.64
C LYS A 81 -16.15 -9.51 8.30
N THR A 82 -16.91 -8.42 8.25
CA THR A 82 -17.04 -7.63 7.03
C THR A 82 -15.71 -6.97 6.67
N PHE A 83 -14.98 -6.41 7.64
CA PHE A 83 -13.64 -5.88 7.37
C PHE A 83 -12.65 -6.94 6.88
N GLU A 84 -12.64 -8.13 7.50
CA GLU A 84 -11.85 -9.28 7.04
C GLU A 84 -12.22 -9.64 5.59
N PHE A 85 -13.51 -9.70 5.29
CA PHE A 85 -14.02 -10.03 3.95
C PHE A 85 -13.50 -9.05 2.88
N PHE A 86 -13.65 -7.75 3.12
CA PHE A 86 -13.19 -6.74 2.18
C PHE A 86 -11.66 -6.67 2.11
N SER A 87 -10.96 -6.90 3.21
CA SER A 87 -9.49 -6.88 3.25
C SER A 87 -8.88 -8.02 2.43
N PHE A 88 -9.43 -9.24 2.52
CA PHE A 88 -8.95 -10.32 1.66
C PHE A 88 -9.23 -10.03 0.19
N ILE A 89 -10.45 -9.56 -0.15
CA ILE A 89 -10.81 -9.23 -1.55
C ILE A 89 -9.86 -8.17 -2.10
N ALA A 90 -9.55 -7.14 -1.32
CA ALA A 90 -8.63 -6.09 -1.72
C ALA A 90 -7.25 -6.67 -2.09
N LEU A 91 -6.71 -7.60 -1.30
CA LEU A 91 -5.43 -8.24 -1.60
C LEU A 91 -5.46 -9.10 -2.87
N TYR A 92 -6.55 -9.83 -3.13
CA TYR A 92 -6.72 -10.57 -4.38
C TYR A 92 -6.77 -9.64 -5.59
N ILE A 93 -7.53 -8.54 -5.49
CA ILE A 93 -7.64 -7.54 -6.56
C ILE A 93 -6.27 -6.90 -6.82
N VAL A 94 -5.59 -6.44 -5.77
CA VAL A 94 -4.26 -5.83 -5.88
C VAL A 94 -3.26 -6.82 -6.46
N GLY A 95 -3.20 -8.05 -5.96
CA GLY A 95 -2.30 -9.08 -6.47
C GLY A 95 -2.55 -9.41 -7.94
N PHE A 96 -3.82 -9.49 -8.34
CA PHE A 96 -4.21 -9.69 -9.74
C PHE A 96 -3.73 -8.54 -10.64
N PHE A 97 -3.99 -7.28 -10.26
CA PHE A 97 -3.54 -6.13 -11.05
C PHE A 97 -2.01 -6.00 -11.10
N ILE A 98 -1.29 -6.31 -10.02
CA ILE A 98 0.18 -6.34 -10.01
C ILE A 98 0.70 -7.44 -10.96
N ALA A 99 0.08 -8.62 -10.94
CA ALA A 99 0.44 -9.69 -11.86
C ALA A 99 0.19 -9.29 -13.32
N LEU A 100 -0.95 -8.64 -13.62
CA LEU A 100 -1.25 -8.12 -14.95
C LEU A 100 -0.24 -7.06 -15.40
N ALA A 101 0.12 -6.12 -14.53
CA ALA A 101 1.17 -5.13 -14.83
C ALA A 101 2.53 -5.82 -15.08
N GLY A 102 2.83 -6.91 -14.36
CA GLY A 102 4.00 -7.75 -14.61
C GLY A 102 3.97 -8.41 -15.98
N VAL A 103 2.82 -8.97 -16.38
CA VAL A 103 2.63 -9.55 -17.72
C VAL A 103 2.81 -8.48 -18.80
N GLU A 104 2.21 -7.31 -18.63
CA GLU A 104 2.39 -6.18 -19.54
C GLU A 104 3.87 -5.83 -19.69
N SER A 105 4.59 -5.63 -18.59
CA SER A 105 6.02 -5.32 -18.59
C SER A 105 6.87 -6.43 -19.21
N LEU A 106 6.44 -7.70 -19.15
CA LEU A 106 7.15 -8.81 -19.77
C LEU A 106 7.02 -8.79 -21.31
N ILE A 107 5.85 -8.39 -21.81
CA ILE A 107 5.53 -8.32 -23.24
C ILE A 107 6.07 -7.03 -23.86
N SER A 108 5.83 -5.88 -23.22
CA SER A 108 6.14 -4.55 -23.75
C SER A 108 7.50 -4.01 -23.29
N GLY A 109 8.06 -4.57 -22.22
CA GLY A 109 9.30 -4.10 -21.61
C GLY A 109 10.54 -4.33 -22.49
N LYS A 110 11.31 -3.28 -22.72
CA LYS A 110 12.54 -3.33 -23.50
C LYS A 110 13.74 -3.75 -22.64
N GLY A 111 14.55 -4.65 -23.19
CA GLY A 111 15.79 -5.12 -22.58
C GLY A 111 15.59 -5.99 -21.34
N ALA A 112 16.71 -6.40 -20.73
CA ALA A 112 16.70 -7.27 -19.55
C ALA A 112 16.01 -6.64 -18.34
N LYS A 113 16.10 -5.30 -18.20
CA LYS A 113 15.47 -4.57 -17.09
C LYS A 113 13.93 -4.65 -17.14
N GLY A 114 13.32 -4.36 -18.29
CA GLY A 114 11.86 -4.41 -18.46
C GLY A 114 11.28 -5.81 -18.33
N LYS A 115 12.00 -6.82 -18.83
CA LYS A 115 11.60 -8.22 -18.64
C LYS A 115 11.76 -8.67 -17.19
N GLY A 116 12.83 -8.24 -16.52
CA GLY A 116 13.06 -8.51 -15.09
C GLY A 116 11.98 -7.91 -14.19
N THR A 117 11.58 -6.66 -14.44
CA THR A 117 10.45 -6.03 -13.72
C THR A 117 9.14 -6.77 -13.97
N GLY A 118 8.94 -7.30 -15.18
CA GLY A 118 7.76 -8.10 -15.50
C GLY A 118 7.69 -9.41 -14.72
N VAL A 119 8.79 -10.17 -14.67
CA VAL A 119 8.87 -11.40 -13.86
C VAL A 119 8.66 -11.10 -12.38
N LEU A 120 9.29 -10.05 -11.86
CA LEU A 120 9.09 -9.63 -10.47
C LEU A 120 7.64 -9.23 -10.18
N GLY A 121 7.00 -8.48 -11.08
CA GLY A 121 5.59 -8.11 -10.97
C GLY A 121 4.68 -9.32 -10.90
N ILE A 122 4.89 -10.33 -11.76
CA ILE A 122 4.12 -11.58 -11.71
C ILE A 122 4.32 -12.30 -10.38
N ILE A 123 5.57 -12.46 -9.93
CA ILE A 123 5.88 -13.16 -8.66
C ILE A 123 5.24 -12.43 -7.48
N ILE A 124 5.38 -11.10 -7.41
CA ILE A 124 4.79 -10.29 -6.34
C ILE A 124 3.26 -10.38 -6.39
N GLY A 125 2.65 -10.30 -7.58
CA GLY A 125 1.21 -10.43 -7.72
C GLY A 125 0.67 -11.77 -7.24
N ILE A 126 1.35 -12.87 -7.61
CA ILE A 126 1.01 -14.22 -7.11
C ILE A 126 1.20 -14.29 -5.59
N LEU A 127 2.28 -13.72 -5.06
CA LEU A 127 2.53 -13.67 -3.62
C LEU A 127 1.38 -12.97 -2.89
N PHE A 128 0.89 -11.84 -3.40
CA PHE A 128 -0.27 -11.12 -2.85
C PHE A 128 -1.54 -11.97 -2.86
N ILE A 129 -1.78 -12.75 -3.92
CA ILE A 129 -2.93 -13.67 -4.02
C ILE A 129 -2.84 -14.78 -2.96
N VAL A 130 -1.68 -15.42 -2.83
CA VAL A 130 -1.44 -16.47 -1.83
C VAL A 130 -1.58 -15.92 -0.42
N ILE A 131 -1.00 -14.75 -0.16
CA ILE A 131 -1.11 -14.05 1.11
C ILE A 131 -2.57 -13.67 1.41
N GLY A 132 -3.33 -13.26 0.39
CA GLY A 132 -4.76 -12.96 0.49
C GLY A 132 -5.58 -14.11 1.09
N THR A 133 -5.18 -15.36 0.82
CA THR A 133 -5.82 -16.55 1.43
C THR A 133 -5.68 -16.60 2.95
N PHE A 134 -4.57 -16.09 3.49
CA PHE A 134 -4.30 -16.05 4.93
C PHE A 134 -4.75 -14.75 5.59
N ALA A 135 -5.01 -13.71 4.80
CA ALA A 135 -5.39 -12.38 5.28
C ALA A 135 -6.84 -12.26 5.78
N GLY A 136 -7.61 -13.35 5.75
CA GLY A 136 -8.84 -13.47 6.54
C GLY A 136 -8.57 -13.41 8.06
N ASN A 137 -7.32 -13.57 8.49
CA ASN A 137 -6.90 -13.30 9.87
C ASN A 137 -6.31 -11.87 9.99
N PRO A 138 -6.89 -10.97 10.79
CA PRO A 138 -6.40 -9.61 10.99
C PRO A 138 -4.95 -9.52 11.47
N LEU A 139 -4.46 -10.54 12.18
CA LEU A 139 -3.05 -10.61 12.60
C LEU A 139 -2.11 -10.78 11.41
N VAL A 140 -2.51 -11.57 10.41
CA VAL A 140 -1.73 -11.75 9.19
C VAL A 140 -1.69 -10.44 8.42
N LEU A 141 -2.83 -9.76 8.28
CA LEU A 141 -2.92 -8.47 7.61
C LEU A 141 -2.01 -7.42 8.27
N ALA A 142 -2.03 -7.35 9.59
CA ALA A 142 -1.19 -6.43 10.35
C ALA A 142 0.31 -6.77 10.28
N ALA A 143 0.65 -8.07 10.31
CA ALA A 143 2.02 -8.52 10.10
C ALA A 143 2.56 -8.08 8.73
N LEU A 144 1.74 -8.18 7.68
CA LEU A 144 2.12 -7.79 6.32
C LEU A 144 2.30 -6.28 6.17
N ILE A 145 1.32 -5.50 6.61
CA ILE A 145 1.38 -4.03 6.54
C ILE A 145 2.55 -3.54 7.40
N GLY A 146 2.71 -4.09 8.59
CA GLY A 146 3.80 -3.74 9.49
C GLY A 146 5.18 -4.11 8.94
N ALA A 147 5.33 -5.32 8.38
CA ALA A 147 6.57 -5.73 7.72
C ALA A 147 6.89 -4.83 6.52
N PHE A 148 5.88 -4.47 5.72
CA PHE A 148 6.04 -3.55 4.60
C PHE A 148 6.53 -2.17 5.07
N LEU A 149 5.96 -1.61 6.13
CA LEU A 149 6.38 -0.33 6.71
C LEU A 149 7.81 -0.38 7.26
N ILE A 150 8.18 -1.49 7.91
CA ILE A 150 9.56 -1.70 8.40
C ILE A 150 10.54 -1.75 7.22
N ILE A 151 10.23 -2.53 6.18
CA ILE A 151 11.07 -2.63 4.98
C ILE A 151 11.19 -1.27 4.29
N ALA A 152 10.08 -0.56 4.09
CA ALA A 152 10.09 0.77 3.50
C ALA A 152 10.93 1.76 4.33
N GLY A 153 10.80 1.71 5.66
CA GLY A 153 11.61 2.53 6.56
C GLY A 153 13.10 2.21 6.49
N LEU A 154 13.46 0.92 6.36
CA LEU A 154 14.86 0.50 6.16
C LEU A 154 15.40 0.99 4.81
N VAL A 155 14.63 0.85 3.72
CA VAL A 155 15.02 1.31 2.39
C VAL A 155 15.29 2.81 2.39
N GLU A 156 14.42 3.61 3.00
CA GLU A 156 14.58 5.06 3.11
C GLU A 156 15.89 5.46 3.84
N ILE A 157 16.31 4.69 4.84
CA ILE A 157 17.59 4.91 5.55
C ILE A 157 18.78 4.51 4.68
N LEU A 158 18.65 3.45 3.89
CA LEU A 158 19.72 2.86 3.07
C LEU A 158 19.92 3.59 1.74
N GLU A 159 18.87 4.18 1.17
CA GLU A 159 18.89 4.78 -0.17
C GLU A 159 19.96 5.88 -0.36
N PRO A 160 20.19 6.80 0.61
CA PRO A 160 21.30 7.76 0.53
C PRO A 160 22.67 7.09 0.41
N GLN A 161 22.91 5.99 1.12
CA GLN A 161 24.22 5.32 1.16
C GLN A 161 24.53 4.50 -0.11
N LEU A 162 23.50 4.13 -0.87
CA LEU A 162 23.66 3.38 -2.13
C LEU A 162 24.01 4.27 -3.32
N MET A 163 23.73 5.57 -3.27
CA MET A 163 24.10 6.52 -4.33
C MET A 163 25.53 7.06 -4.21
N GLU A 164 26.21 6.85 -3.08
CA GLU A 164 27.59 7.30 -2.87
C GLU A 164 28.66 6.36 -3.46
N ILE A 165 28.29 5.23 -4.07
CA ILE A 165 29.27 4.34 -4.72
C ILE A 165 29.89 5.06 -5.94
N PRO A 166 31.20 5.37 -5.95
CA PRO A 166 31.80 6.20 -7.00
C PRO A 166 31.73 5.55 -8.38
N LYS A 167 31.19 6.28 -9.37
CA LYS A 167 31.25 5.93 -10.80
C LYS A 167 32.62 6.25 -11.43
N GLU A 168 33.72 5.93 -10.77
CA GLU A 168 35.05 6.21 -11.30
C GLU A 168 35.87 4.95 -11.55
N THR A 169 35.71 4.37 -12.74
CA THR A 169 36.83 3.88 -13.56
C THR A 169 36.37 3.68 -15.01
N ALA A 170 36.05 4.77 -15.69
CA ALA A 170 36.18 4.84 -17.15
C ALA A 170 37.33 5.81 -17.46
N LYS A 171 38.54 5.41 -17.06
CA LYS A 171 39.78 6.08 -17.45
C LYS A 171 39.90 6.00 -18.97
N THR A 172 39.74 7.15 -19.62
CA THR A 172 40.69 7.68 -20.60
C THR A 172 41.83 6.71 -20.96
N LYS A 173 41.73 6.10 -22.13
CA LYS A 173 42.91 5.92 -22.98
C LYS A 173 42.61 6.59 -24.32
N LYS A 174 43.34 7.70 -24.50
CA LYS A 174 43.65 8.33 -25.78
C LYS A 174 44.10 7.31 -26.80
#